data_AF-A0A6G3UJ90-F1
#
_entry.id   AF-A0A6G3UJ90-F1
#
_cell.length_a   1.000
_cell.length_b   1.000
_cell.length_c   1.000
_cell.angle_alpha   90.00
_cell.angle_beta   90.00
_cell.angle_gamma   90.00
#
_symmetry.space_group_name_H-M   'P 1'
#
loop_
_entity.id
_entity.type
_entity.pdbx_description
1 polymer ?
#
loop_
_entity_poly.entity_id
_entity_poly.type
_entity_poly.pdbx_seq_one_letter_code
_entity_poly.pdbx_strand_id
1 'polypeptide(L)'
;AVVLDDGRALPAGAVVVGIGARPATGWLADSGIALGPEGSVTADAALRTSAPDVYAVGDCASFPSARYGTRLVVHHWDNALQGPRTAAAHIAAEGAADVPPYDPVPYFWSEQFGRFVQYAGHHADADTLLWRGDPAEPAWSVCWLRDGVLVAVLAVGRPRDLAQGRRLVEAGARIDAGRAADPSVPLKSAVLPQPPGT
;
A
#
# COMPACT_ATOMS: atom_id res chain seq x y z
N ALA A 1 -15.87 -22.34 25.65
CA ALA A 1 -16.63 -22.02 24.42
C ALA A 1 -16.39 -20.55 24.10
N VAL A 2 -16.34 -20.20 22.82
CA VAL A 2 -16.39 -18.79 22.38
C VAL A 2 -17.86 -18.38 22.36
N VAL A 3 -18.19 -17.29 23.05
CA VAL A 3 -19.57 -16.77 23.11
C VAL A 3 -19.70 -15.64 22.11
N LEU A 4 -20.67 -15.78 21.20
CA LEU A 4 -21.00 -14.76 20.21
C LEU A 4 -21.88 -13.68 20.87
N ASP A 5 -21.98 -12.51 20.23
CA ASP A 5 -22.82 -11.40 20.68
C ASP A 5 -24.32 -11.75 20.74
N ASP A 6 -24.76 -12.69 19.91
CA ASP A 6 -26.11 -13.27 19.93
C ASP A 6 -26.34 -14.33 21.03
N GLY A 7 -25.35 -14.57 21.89
CA GLY A 7 -25.43 -15.51 23.01
C GLY A 7 -25.16 -16.98 22.65
N ARG A 8 -24.94 -17.32 21.37
CA ARG A 8 -24.52 -18.69 20.99
C ARG A 8 -23.13 -19.00 21.55
N ALA A 9 -22.97 -20.23 22.02
CA ALA A 9 -21.68 -20.75 22.52
C ALA A 9 -21.10 -21.77 21.54
N LEU A 10 -19.93 -21.46 20.97
CA LEU A 10 -19.19 -22.34 20.07
C LEU A 10 -18.13 -23.12 20.84
N PRO A 11 -18.17 -24.47 20.88
CA PRO A 11 -17.07 -25.26 21.42
C PRO A 11 -15.78 -25.02 20.62
N ALA A 12 -14.68 -24.75 21.30
CA ALA A 12 -13.38 -24.51 20.67
C ALA A 12 -12.28 -25.12 21.55
N GLY A 13 -11.41 -25.94 20.96
CA GLY A 13 -10.21 -26.47 21.62
C GLY A 13 -9.02 -25.50 21.58
N ALA A 14 -9.05 -24.54 20.65
CA ALA A 14 -8.11 -23.44 20.52
C ALA A 14 -8.80 -22.23 19.88
N VAL A 15 -8.26 -21.03 20.11
CA VAL A 15 -8.74 -19.77 19.53
C VAL A 15 -7.55 -19.01 18.96
N VAL A 16 -7.68 -18.50 17.74
CA VAL A 16 -6.71 -17.61 17.10
C VAL A 16 -7.35 -16.23 16.98
N VAL A 17 -6.67 -15.20 17.50
CA VAL A 17 -7.18 -13.82 17.50
C VAL A 17 -6.32 -12.98 16.55
N GLY A 18 -6.92 -12.53 15.45
CA GLY A 18 -6.28 -11.68 14.45
C GLY A 18 -7.15 -10.46 14.13
N ILE A 19 -7.15 -9.47 15.03
CA ILE A 19 -8.02 -8.28 14.96
C ILE A 19 -7.26 -7.00 14.56
N GLY A 20 -6.13 -7.17 13.86
CA GLY A 20 -5.21 -6.10 13.51
C GLY A 20 -4.03 -5.96 14.46
N ALA A 21 -3.13 -5.04 14.11
CA ALA A 21 -1.92 -4.73 14.85
C ALA A 21 -1.83 -3.21 15.09
N ARG A 22 -1.23 -2.82 16.20
CA ARG A 22 -0.92 -1.42 16.52
C ARG A 22 0.60 -1.24 16.60
N PRO A 23 1.15 -0.09 16.21
CA PRO A 23 2.55 0.23 16.42
C PRO A 23 2.96 0.03 17.89
N ALA A 24 4.08 -0.66 18.12
CA ALA A 24 4.66 -0.88 19.45
C ALA A 24 5.44 0.35 19.93
N THR A 25 4.79 1.51 19.95
CA THR A 25 5.39 2.84 20.15
C THR A 25 5.05 3.46 21.51
N GLY A 26 4.36 2.72 22.39
CA GLY A 26 3.93 3.24 23.70
C GLY A 26 5.08 3.77 24.58
N TRP A 27 6.29 3.25 24.40
CA TRP A 27 7.49 3.72 25.11
C TRP A 27 7.95 5.13 24.68
N LEU A 28 7.40 5.68 23.59
CA LEU A 28 7.73 7.01 23.07
C LEU A 28 6.88 8.14 23.65
N ALA A 29 5.87 7.86 24.49
CA ALA A 29 4.87 8.84 24.93
C ALA A 29 5.45 10.16 25.47
N ASP A 30 6.56 10.10 26.21
CA ASP A 30 7.23 11.26 26.82
C ASP A 30 8.55 11.65 26.13
N SER A 31 8.84 11.04 24.97
CA SER A 31 10.10 11.26 24.24
C SER A 31 10.17 12.60 23.48
N GLY A 32 9.03 13.26 23.26
CA GLY A 32 8.92 14.40 22.34
C GLY A 32 8.90 14.01 20.85
N ILE A 33 9.00 12.72 20.50
CA ILE A 33 8.80 12.25 19.13
C ILE A 33 7.30 12.29 18.79
N ALA A 34 6.97 12.97 17.70
CA ALA A 34 5.59 13.11 17.26
C ALA A 34 5.00 11.76 16.81
N LEU A 35 3.82 11.44 17.33
CA LEU A 35 3.04 10.25 17.01
C LEU A 35 1.72 10.66 16.36
N GLY A 36 1.27 9.87 15.41
CA GLY A 36 -0.05 10.00 14.79
C GLY A 36 -1.16 9.45 15.69
N PRO A 37 -2.43 9.60 15.29
CA PRO A 37 -3.59 9.19 16.11
C PRO A 37 -3.57 7.72 16.52
N GLU A 38 -3.07 6.84 15.65
CA GLU A 38 -2.97 5.38 15.86
C GLU A 38 -1.63 4.96 16.51
N GLY A 39 -0.82 5.93 16.97
CA GLY A 39 0.48 5.69 17.61
C GLY A 39 1.65 5.49 16.64
N SER A 40 1.46 5.56 15.32
CA SER A 40 2.58 5.51 14.36
C SER A 40 3.50 6.73 14.52
N VAL A 41 4.81 6.54 14.51
CA VAL A 41 5.78 7.65 14.49
C VAL A 41 5.59 8.47 13.21
N THR A 42 5.47 9.79 13.35
CA THR A 42 5.29 10.65 12.20
C THR A 42 6.62 11.03 11.56
N ALA A 43 7.04 10.26 10.54
CA ALA A 43 8.19 10.59 9.72
C ALA A 43 7.88 11.53 8.53
N ASP A 44 8.85 12.29 8.07
CA ASP A 44 8.80 13.07 6.84
C ASP A 44 9.09 12.21 5.58
N ALA A 45 9.22 12.84 4.41
CA ALA A 45 9.51 12.15 3.16
C ALA A 45 10.95 11.56 3.09
N ALA A 46 11.85 11.95 3.99
CA ALA A 46 13.17 11.34 4.15
C ALA A 46 13.19 10.30 5.29
N LEU A 47 12.02 9.97 5.85
CA LEU A 47 11.82 9.08 6.99
C LEU A 47 12.41 9.60 8.32
N ARG A 48 12.66 10.91 8.42
CA ARG A 48 13.09 11.57 9.66
C ARG A 48 11.91 11.83 10.57
N THR A 49 12.09 11.62 11.87
CA THR A 49 11.09 11.96 12.89
C THR A 49 11.16 13.44 13.26
N SER A 50 10.37 13.88 14.24
CA SER A 50 10.48 15.23 14.81
C SER A 50 11.72 15.44 15.69
N ALA A 51 12.41 14.36 16.10
CA ALA A 51 13.66 14.44 16.84
C ALA A 51 14.86 14.44 15.87
N PRO A 52 15.90 15.27 16.13
CA PRO A 52 17.10 15.31 15.30
C PRO A 52 17.79 13.94 15.29
N ASP A 53 18.34 13.56 14.14
CA ASP A 53 19.09 12.32 13.91
C ASP A 53 18.33 11.02 14.23
N VAL A 54 17.01 11.09 14.41
CA VAL A 54 16.13 9.93 14.64
C VAL A 54 15.24 9.70 13.43
N TYR A 55 15.22 8.47 12.96
CA TYR A 55 14.45 8.00 11.80
C TYR A 55 13.44 6.94 12.22
N ALA A 56 12.34 6.82 11.47
CA ALA A 56 11.34 5.77 11.67
C ALA A 56 11.05 5.03 10.36
N VAL A 57 11.07 3.70 10.42
CA VAL A 57 10.93 2.82 9.25
C VAL A 57 10.07 1.60 9.59
N GLY A 58 9.45 1.01 8.58
CA GLY A 58 8.60 -0.18 8.74
C GLY A 58 7.26 0.14 9.41
N ASP A 59 6.68 -0.86 10.07
CA ASP A 59 5.28 -0.84 10.53
C ASP A 59 4.98 0.24 11.57
N CYS A 60 5.99 0.73 12.31
CA CYS A 60 5.78 1.79 13.28
C CYS A 60 5.72 3.19 12.65
N ALA A 61 6.10 3.33 11.38
CA ALA A 61 6.24 4.62 10.72
C ALA A 61 5.01 4.94 9.88
N SER A 62 4.62 6.20 9.93
CA SER A 62 3.84 6.81 8.87
C SER A 62 4.74 7.72 8.03
N PHE A 63 4.34 8.03 6.80
CA PHE A 63 5.07 8.94 5.91
C PHE A 63 4.12 9.64 4.93
N PRO A 64 4.41 10.87 4.48
CA PRO A 64 3.60 11.53 3.46
C PRO A 64 3.81 10.83 2.10
N SER A 65 2.72 10.56 1.38
CA SER A 65 2.79 10.13 -0.02
C SER A 65 2.32 11.25 -0.93
N ALA A 66 3.22 11.75 -1.77
CA ALA A 66 2.87 12.74 -2.78
C ALA A 66 1.93 12.12 -3.83
N ARG A 67 2.17 10.86 -4.19
CA ARG A 67 1.34 10.08 -5.11
C ARG A 67 -0.13 9.99 -4.69
N TYR A 68 -0.40 9.75 -3.41
CA TYR A 68 -1.76 9.56 -2.91
C TYR A 68 -2.35 10.81 -2.25
N GLY A 69 -1.57 11.88 -2.11
CA GLY A 69 -2.00 13.14 -1.48
C GLY A 69 -2.36 12.98 0.00
N THR A 70 -1.89 11.90 0.63
CA THR A 70 -2.22 11.56 2.02
C THR A 70 -1.03 10.93 2.72
N ARG A 71 -1.11 10.86 4.04
CA ARG A 71 -0.13 10.18 4.88
C ARG A 71 -0.47 8.69 4.94
N LEU A 72 0.50 7.84 4.64
CA LEU A 72 0.32 6.39 4.66
C LEU A 72 0.86 5.78 5.96
N VAL A 73 0.21 4.70 6.37
CA VAL A 73 0.69 3.71 7.35
C VAL A 73 0.65 2.37 6.63
N VAL A 74 1.80 1.70 6.48
CA VAL A 74 1.92 0.49 5.65
C VAL A 74 2.56 -0.64 6.44
N HIS A 75 1.76 -1.64 6.82
CA HIS A 75 2.19 -2.82 7.57
C HIS A 75 2.54 -3.98 6.62
N HIS A 76 3.42 -3.73 5.65
CA HIS A 76 3.77 -4.70 4.62
C HIS A 76 5.27 -4.97 4.62
N TRP A 77 5.63 -6.22 4.34
CA TRP A 77 7.02 -6.63 4.23
C TRP A 77 7.84 -5.76 3.27
N ASP A 78 7.27 -5.36 2.12
CA ASP A 78 7.98 -4.50 1.16
C ASP A 78 8.27 -3.11 1.75
N ASN A 79 7.35 -2.53 2.51
CA ASN A 79 7.57 -1.26 3.21
C ASN A 79 8.72 -1.37 4.23
N ALA A 80 8.69 -2.43 5.05
CA ALA A 80 9.74 -2.72 6.02
C ALA A 80 11.11 -3.00 5.36
N LEU A 81 11.14 -3.46 4.11
CA LEU A 81 12.37 -3.69 3.36
C LEU A 81 12.91 -2.43 2.66
N GLN A 82 12.05 -1.63 2.02
CA GLN A 82 12.50 -0.47 1.24
C GLN A 82 12.79 0.75 2.12
N GLY A 83 11.96 1.02 3.14
CA GLY A 83 12.10 2.20 4.01
C GLY A 83 13.50 2.36 4.62
N PRO A 84 14.09 1.32 5.24
CA PRO A 84 15.43 1.39 5.80
C PRO A 84 16.52 1.77 4.78
N ARG A 85 16.38 1.37 3.52
CA ARG A 85 17.35 1.72 2.46
C ARG A 85 17.32 3.22 2.15
N THR A 86 16.13 3.80 2.08
CA THR A 86 15.96 5.24 1.86
C THR A 86 16.46 6.03 3.07
N ALA A 87 16.11 5.63 4.30
CA ALA A 87 16.62 6.27 5.51
C ALA A 87 18.17 6.24 5.57
N ALA A 88 18.78 5.08 5.30
CA ALA A 88 20.24 4.94 5.27
C ALA A 88 20.91 5.82 4.21
N ALA A 89 20.30 5.95 3.01
CA ALA A 89 20.80 6.84 1.97
C ALA A 89 20.77 8.32 2.41
N HIS A 90 19.68 8.75 3.06
CA HIS A 90 19.57 10.11 3.61
C HIS A 90 20.58 10.38 4.74
N ILE A 91 20.84 9.38 5.60
CA ILE A 91 21.88 9.46 6.64
C ILE A 91 23.26 9.61 6.00
N ALA A 92 23.60 8.73 5.05
CA ALA A 92 24.92 8.70 4.41
C ALA A 92 25.20 9.94 3.53
N ALA A 93 24.14 10.57 3.03
CA ALA A 93 24.25 11.79 2.23
C ALA A 93 24.43 13.06 3.08
N GLU A 94 24.32 12.99 4.41
CA GLU A 94 24.43 14.13 5.34
C GLU A 94 23.56 15.34 4.92
N GLY A 95 22.38 15.06 4.35
CA GLY A 95 21.46 16.10 3.86
C GLY A 95 21.75 16.65 2.47
N ALA A 96 22.60 15.99 1.66
CA ALA A 96 22.74 16.31 0.25
C ALA A 96 21.40 16.16 -0.49
N ALA A 97 21.12 17.11 -1.38
CA ALA A 97 19.81 17.30 -1.99
C ALA A 97 19.39 16.20 -3.00
N ASP A 98 20.29 15.29 -3.36
CA ASP A 98 20.10 14.36 -4.49
C ASP A 98 19.48 13.00 -4.09
N VAL A 99 19.16 12.77 -2.81
CA VAL A 99 18.50 11.52 -2.39
C VAL A 99 16.97 11.65 -2.56
N PRO A 100 16.32 10.79 -3.35
CA PRO A 100 14.88 10.86 -3.56
C PRO A 100 14.06 10.69 -2.28
N PRO A 101 12.86 11.28 -2.20
CA PRO A 101 11.92 11.03 -1.11
C PRO A 101 11.40 9.58 -1.12
N TYR A 102 10.98 9.10 0.05
CA TYR A 102 10.27 7.84 0.21
C TYR A 102 8.80 8.00 -0.18
N ASP A 103 8.47 7.64 -1.41
CA ASP A 103 7.09 7.61 -1.92
C ASP A 103 6.80 6.33 -2.74
N PRO A 104 6.91 5.14 -2.11
CA PRO A 104 6.75 3.87 -2.82
C PRO A 104 5.30 3.64 -3.26
N VAL A 105 5.12 2.79 -4.27
CA VAL A 105 3.82 2.11 -4.48
C VAL A 105 3.75 0.94 -3.49
N PRO A 106 2.88 0.97 -2.47
CA PRO A 106 2.78 -0.10 -1.48
C PRO A 106 2.50 -1.44 -2.16
N TYR A 107 3.08 -2.52 -1.64
CA TYR A 107 2.90 -3.84 -2.21
C TYR A 107 2.82 -4.89 -1.10
N PHE A 108 1.88 -5.83 -1.25
CA PHE A 108 1.84 -7.04 -0.46
C PHE A 108 1.25 -8.20 -1.25
N TRP A 109 1.35 -9.38 -0.66
CA TRP A 109 0.69 -10.58 -1.16
C TRP A 109 0.13 -11.40 -0.01
N SER A 110 -0.79 -12.29 -0.35
CA SER A 110 -1.31 -13.33 0.52
C SER A 110 -1.41 -14.62 -0.27
N GLU A 111 -1.18 -15.74 0.38
CA GLU A 111 -1.55 -17.05 -0.15
C GLU A 111 -2.72 -17.60 0.67
N GLN A 112 -3.81 -17.92 0.01
CA GLN A 112 -5.01 -18.46 0.66
C GLN A 112 -5.55 -19.60 -0.18
N PHE A 113 -5.64 -20.80 0.40
CA PHE A 113 -6.17 -21.99 -0.28
C PHE A 113 -5.54 -22.24 -1.67
N GLY A 114 -4.22 -22.06 -1.78
CA GLY A 114 -3.48 -22.23 -3.03
C GLY A 114 -3.63 -21.09 -4.05
N ARG A 115 -4.33 -19.99 -3.70
CA ARG A 115 -4.45 -18.79 -4.53
C ARG A 115 -3.42 -17.76 -4.08
N PHE A 116 -2.57 -17.33 -5.00
CA PHE A 116 -1.64 -16.24 -4.79
C PHE A 116 -2.31 -14.91 -5.15
N VAL A 117 -2.63 -14.14 -4.11
CA VAL A 117 -3.29 -12.83 -4.20
C VAL A 117 -2.23 -11.76 -4.01
N GLN A 118 -2.12 -10.84 -4.96
CA GLN A 118 -1.13 -9.77 -4.92
C GLN A 118 -1.83 -8.43 -5.06
N TYR A 119 -1.37 -7.43 -4.31
CA TYR A 119 -1.93 -6.09 -4.33
C TYR A 119 -0.81 -5.06 -4.41
N ALA A 120 -0.95 -4.08 -5.30
CA ALA A 120 -0.07 -2.95 -5.41
C ALA A 120 -0.86 -1.64 -5.45
N GLY A 121 -0.44 -0.67 -4.65
CA GLY A 121 -0.98 0.68 -4.60
C GLY A 121 -1.78 0.98 -3.34
N HIS A 122 -2.63 2.00 -3.41
CA HIS A 122 -3.50 2.42 -2.32
C HIS A 122 -4.76 3.03 -2.93
N HIS A 123 -5.93 2.57 -2.49
CA HIS A 123 -7.22 3.07 -2.95
C HIS A 123 -8.06 3.51 -1.74
N ALA A 124 -8.99 4.43 -1.99
CA ALA A 124 -10.04 4.83 -1.09
C ALA A 124 -11.39 4.29 -1.59
N ASP A 125 -12.39 4.25 -0.72
CA ASP A 125 -13.72 3.71 -1.04
C ASP A 125 -14.42 4.44 -2.20
N ALA A 126 -14.08 5.71 -2.43
CA ALA A 126 -14.63 6.52 -3.52
C ALA A 126 -14.00 6.25 -4.88
N ASP A 127 -12.90 5.48 -4.95
CA ASP A 127 -12.22 5.19 -6.21
C ASP A 127 -13.01 4.20 -7.07
N THR A 128 -13.01 4.42 -8.38
CA THR A 128 -13.76 3.58 -9.33
C THR A 128 -13.11 2.20 -9.44
N LEU A 129 -13.84 1.17 -9.04
CA LEU A 129 -13.43 -0.23 -9.13
C LEU A 129 -13.75 -0.80 -10.52
N LEU A 130 -12.74 -1.38 -11.18
CA LEU A 130 -12.87 -2.06 -12.47
C LEU A 130 -12.49 -3.53 -12.36
N TRP A 131 -13.43 -4.42 -12.64
CA TRP A 131 -13.20 -5.86 -12.70
C TRP A 131 -12.54 -6.27 -14.03
N ARG A 132 -11.61 -7.22 -13.95
CA ARG A 132 -10.90 -7.81 -15.10
C ARG A 132 -10.93 -9.33 -15.01
N GLY A 133 -11.97 -9.91 -15.61
CA GLY A 133 -12.29 -11.34 -15.51
C GLY A 133 -13.30 -11.64 -14.39
N ASP A 134 -13.50 -12.92 -14.11
CA ASP A 134 -14.49 -13.39 -13.14
C ASP A 134 -13.78 -13.90 -11.85
N PRO A 135 -14.13 -13.41 -10.65
CA PRO A 135 -13.56 -13.90 -9.39
C PRO A 135 -13.88 -15.35 -9.05
N ALA A 136 -14.89 -15.96 -9.70
CA ALA A 136 -15.17 -17.39 -9.61
C ALA A 136 -14.10 -18.24 -10.31
N GLU A 137 -13.39 -17.67 -11.30
CA GLU A 137 -12.35 -18.34 -12.06
C GLU A 137 -10.98 -18.31 -11.35
N PRO A 138 -10.02 -19.17 -11.74
CA PRO A 138 -8.69 -19.21 -11.11
C PRO A 138 -7.85 -17.93 -11.28
N ALA A 139 -8.14 -17.11 -12.30
CA ALA A 139 -7.35 -15.95 -12.66
C ALA A 139 -8.21 -14.73 -12.98
N TRP A 140 -8.01 -13.65 -12.22
CA TRP A 140 -8.74 -12.39 -12.34
C TRP A 140 -7.93 -11.25 -11.72
N SER A 141 -8.33 -10.02 -11.99
CA SER A 141 -7.74 -8.83 -11.39
C SER A 141 -8.79 -7.75 -11.19
N VAL A 142 -8.45 -6.77 -10.35
CA VAL A 142 -9.24 -5.56 -10.13
C VAL A 142 -8.29 -4.36 -10.22
N CYS A 143 -8.74 -3.29 -10.83
CA CYS A 143 -8.06 -2.01 -10.88
C CYS A 143 -8.90 -0.95 -10.19
N TRP A 144 -8.25 0.00 -9.51
CA TRP A 144 -8.91 1.18 -8.96
C TRP A 144 -8.42 2.42 -9.68
N LEU A 145 -9.38 3.26 -10.10
CA LEU A 145 -9.11 4.54 -10.74
C LEU A 145 -9.57 5.71 -9.85
N ARG A 146 -8.71 6.72 -9.71
CA ARG A 146 -9.05 8.03 -9.14
C ARG A 146 -8.97 9.07 -10.24
N ASP A 147 -10.09 9.70 -10.58
CA ASP A 147 -10.16 10.71 -11.65
C ASP A 147 -9.56 10.25 -13.01
N GLY A 148 -9.69 8.94 -13.29
CA GLY A 148 -9.14 8.27 -14.47
C GLY A 148 -7.67 7.85 -14.36
N VAL A 149 -6.98 8.12 -13.25
CA VAL A 149 -5.61 7.68 -12.96
C VAL A 149 -5.64 6.33 -12.23
N LEU A 150 -4.81 5.37 -12.65
CA LEU A 150 -4.67 4.09 -11.95
C LEU A 150 -3.94 4.27 -10.60
N VAL A 151 -4.60 3.93 -9.49
CA VAL A 151 -4.06 4.12 -8.13
C VAL A 151 -3.75 2.82 -7.40
N ALA A 152 -4.42 1.72 -7.78
CA ALA A 152 -4.15 0.40 -7.23
C ALA A 152 -4.55 -0.74 -8.19
N VAL A 153 -3.99 -1.92 -7.96
CA VAL A 153 -4.31 -3.16 -8.66
C VAL A 153 -4.23 -4.34 -7.71
N LEU A 154 -5.21 -5.23 -7.78
CA LEU A 154 -5.20 -6.55 -7.15
C LEU A 154 -5.20 -7.61 -8.26
N ALA A 155 -4.39 -8.65 -8.12
CA ALA A 155 -4.30 -9.72 -9.09
C ALA A 155 -4.28 -11.09 -8.39
N VAL A 156 -5.06 -12.02 -8.92
CA VAL A 156 -5.06 -13.43 -8.56
C VAL A 156 -4.79 -14.23 -9.82
N GLY A 157 -3.73 -15.05 -9.86
CA GLY A 157 -3.37 -15.81 -11.06
C GLY A 157 -3.01 -14.95 -12.28
N ARG A 158 -2.79 -13.64 -12.11
CA ARG A 158 -2.50 -12.67 -13.19
C ARG A 158 -1.24 -11.83 -12.90
N PRO A 159 -0.04 -12.44 -12.82
CA PRO A 159 1.19 -11.73 -12.47
C PRO A 159 1.55 -10.61 -13.45
N ARG A 160 1.16 -10.75 -14.73
CA ARG A 160 1.35 -9.70 -15.75
C ARG A 160 0.55 -8.44 -15.43
N ASP A 161 -0.68 -8.57 -14.94
CA ASP A 161 -1.53 -7.44 -14.59
C ASP A 161 -0.93 -6.68 -13.41
N LEU A 162 -0.48 -7.38 -12.36
CA LEU A 162 0.21 -6.75 -11.24
C LEU A 162 1.50 -6.04 -11.69
N ALA A 163 2.35 -6.70 -12.46
CA ALA A 163 3.63 -6.13 -12.89
C ALA A 163 3.46 -4.88 -13.76
N GLN A 164 2.47 -4.88 -14.66
CA GLN A 164 2.13 -3.70 -15.45
C GLN A 164 1.45 -2.64 -14.60
N GLY A 165 0.46 -3.01 -13.81
CA GLY A 165 -0.31 -2.11 -12.97
C GLY A 165 0.56 -1.37 -11.97
N ARG A 166 1.49 -2.03 -11.28
CA ARG A 166 2.43 -1.38 -10.34
C ARG A 166 3.23 -0.27 -11.02
N ARG A 167 3.77 -0.51 -12.23
CA ARG A 167 4.51 0.50 -13.01
C ARG A 167 3.62 1.65 -13.47
N LEU A 168 2.36 1.37 -13.80
CA LEU A 168 1.40 2.38 -14.22
C LEU A 168 0.94 3.25 -13.04
N VAL A 169 0.76 2.67 -11.86
CA VAL A 169 0.52 3.41 -10.60
C VAL A 169 1.73 4.28 -10.28
N GLU A 170 2.94 3.74 -10.42
CA GLU A 170 4.20 4.48 -10.24
C GLU A 170 4.34 5.68 -11.19
N ALA A 171 3.86 5.53 -12.43
CA ALA A 171 3.87 6.59 -13.44
C ALA A 171 2.67 7.56 -13.33
N GLY A 172 1.70 7.33 -12.44
CA GLY A 172 0.47 8.14 -12.38
C GLY A 172 -0.33 8.10 -13.69
N ALA A 173 -0.38 6.93 -14.34
CA ALA A 173 -0.94 6.81 -15.68
C ALA A 173 -2.46 7.00 -15.69
N ARG A 174 -2.95 7.85 -16.61
CA ARG A 174 -4.37 7.91 -16.98
C ARG A 174 -4.73 6.73 -17.86
N ILE A 175 -5.85 6.07 -17.59
CA ILE A 175 -6.23 4.80 -18.23
C ILE A 175 -7.65 4.86 -18.78
N ASP A 176 -7.83 4.30 -19.98
CA ASP A 176 -9.13 4.03 -20.59
C ASP A 176 -9.83 2.91 -19.81
N ALA A 177 -10.92 3.26 -19.13
CA ALA A 177 -11.63 2.32 -18.24
C ALA A 177 -12.20 1.11 -18.99
N GLY A 178 -12.69 1.28 -20.22
CA GLY A 178 -13.26 0.18 -21.00
C GLY A 178 -12.19 -0.84 -21.40
N ARG A 179 -11.07 -0.35 -21.93
CA ARG A 179 -9.91 -1.19 -22.27
C ARG A 179 -9.26 -1.79 -21.04
N ALA A 180 -9.27 -1.09 -19.92
CA ALA A 180 -8.76 -1.59 -18.64
C ALA A 180 -9.72 -2.54 -17.92
N ALA A 181 -11.00 -2.62 -18.27
CA ALA A 181 -11.88 -3.68 -17.79
C ALA A 181 -11.73 -4.97 -18.62
N ASP A 182 -11.34 -4.87 -19.89
CA ASP A 182 -11.13 -6.04 -20.76
C ASP A 182 -9.89 -6.85 -20.33
N PRO A 183 -10.05 -8.10 -19.85
CA PRO A 183 -8.92 -8.92 -19.43
C PRO A 183 -8.01 -9.37 -20.58
N SER A 184 -8.47 -9.34 -21.83
CA SER A 184 -7.68 -9.68 -23.01
C SER A 184 -6.71 -8.55 -23.42
N VAL A 185 -7.01 -7.31 -23.01
CA VAL A 185 -6.15 -6.15 -23.27
C VAL A 185 -5.07 -6.07 -22.18
N PRO A 186 -3.78 -6.03 -22.53
CA PRO A 186 -2.72 -5.75 -21.56
C PRO A 186 -2.94 -4.37 -20.93
N LEU A 187 -2.85 -4.25 -19.60
CA LEU A 187 -3.07 -2.98 -18.90
C LEU A 187 -2.24 -1.81 -19.45
N LYS A 188 -0.97 -2.06 -19.81
CA LYS A 188 -0.11 -1.02 -20.43
C LYS A 188 -0.66 -0.45 -21.75
N SER A 189 -1.52 -1.19 -22.43
CA SER A 189 -2.14 -0.78 -23.69
C SER A 189 -3.41 0.04 -23.47
N ALA A 190 -3.96 0.06 -22.26
CA ALA A 190 -5.11 0.88 -21.90
C ALA A 190 -4.72 2.32 -21.48
N VAL A 191 -3.43 2.66 -21.48
CA VAL A 191 -2.95 4.01 -21.15
C VAL A 191 -3.48 5.03 -22.17
N LEU A 192 -4.07 6.11 -21.68
CA LEU A 192 -4.47 7.25 -22.49
C LEU A 192 -3.26 8.14 -22.79
N PRO A 193 -3.25 8.85 -23.93
CA PRO A 193 -2.23 9.85 -24.19
C PRO A 193 -2.20 10.87 -23.03
N GLN A 194 -1.00 11.22 -22.57
CA GLN A 194 -0.85 12.34 -21.64
C GLN A 194 -1.39 13.61 -22.32
N PRO A 195 -2.25 14.40 -21.67
CA PRO A 195 -2.57 15.72 -22.19
C PRO A 195 -1.26 16.52 -22.33
N PRO A 196 -1.09 17.32 -23.40
CA PRO A 196 0.09 18.19 -23.51
C PRO A 196 0.20 19.05 -22.25
N GLY A 197 1.41 19.10 -21.68
CA GLY A 197 1.67 19.49 -20.29
C GLY A 197 1.00 20.79 -19.84
N THR A 198 0.41 20.72 -18.64
CA THR A 198 0.09 21.87 -17.78
C THR A 198 1.27 22.20 -16.89
#